data_AF-A0A2T5ERY8-F1
#
_entry.id   AF-A0A2T5ERY8-F1
#
_cell.length_a   1.000
_cell.length_b   1.000
_cell.length_c   1.000
_cell.angle_alpha   90.00
_cell.angle_beta   90.00
_cell.angle_gamma   90.00
#
_symmetry.space_group_name_H-M   'P 1'
#
loop_
_entity.id
_entity.type
_entity.pdbx_description
1 polymer ?
#
loop_
_entity_poly.entity_id
_entity_poly.type
_entity_poly.pdbx_seq_one_letter_code
_entity_poly.pdbx_strand_id
1 'polypeptide(L)'
;MNTLKLKDLIEMIKKCGQDCPQGNRRTMGGLLAHSIESCEYEHGTMQQSAYLMKYVRTCMNNNVEKKGVDSIGYLQLIKFVKSWARTAKF
;
A
#
# COMPACT_ATOMS: atom_id res chain seq x y z
N MET A 1 0.73 1.42 19.76
CA MET A 1 1.10 0.16 19.08
C MET A 1 0.88 0.22 17.57
N ASN A 2 -0.23 0.76 17.06
CA ASN A 2 -0.54 0.77 15.62
C ASN A 2 0.33 1.68 14.75
N THR A 3 0.83 2.80 15.29
CA THR A 3 1.68 3.75 14.57
C THR A 3 3.04 3.16 14.18
N LEU A 4 3.52 2.15 14.92
CA LEU A 4 4.76 1.43 14.61
C LEU A 4 4.56 0.60 13.34
N LYS A 5 3.52 -0.25 13.31
CA LYS A 5 3.19 -1.10 12.16
C LYS A 5 2.95 -0.32 10.86
N LEU A 6 2.37 0.89 10.95
CA LEU A 6 2.21 1.75 9.78
C LEU A 6 3.55 2.25 9.24
N LYS A 7 4.49 2.61 10.12
CA LYS A 7 5.84 3.03 9.71
C LYS A 7 6.57 1.87 9.04
N ASP A 8 6.55 0.69 9.66
CA ASP A 8 7.22 -0.51 9.16
C ASP A 8 6.68 -0.91 7.78
N LEU A 9 5.35 -0.89 7.59
CA LEU A 9 4.74 -1.12 6.29
C LEU A 9 5.21 -0.11 5.22
N ILE A 10 5.27 1.17 5.57
CA ILE A 10 5.74 2.21 4.63
C ILE A 10 7.21 1.97 4.27
N GLU A 11 8.04 1.56 5.23
CA GLU A 11 9.44 1.22 4.96
C GLU A 11 9.57 -0.02 4.09
N MET A 12 8.76 -1.05 4.32
CA MET A 12 8.72 -2.26 3.49
C MET A 12 8.33 -1.93 2.04
N ILE A 13 7.30 -1.07 1.85
CA ILE A 13 6.92 -0.59 0.51
C ILE A 13 8.04 0.21 -0.14
N LYS A 14 8.78 1.04 0.61
CA LYS A 14 9.92 1.79 0.07
C LYS A 14 11.05 0.86 -0.38
N LYS A 15 11.41 -0.13 0.44
CA LYS A 15 12.47 -1.09 0.12
C LYS A 15 12.13 -1.86 -1.16
N CYS A 16 10.96 -2.50 -1.20
CA CYS A 16 10.55 -3.27 -2.38
C CYS A 16 10.25 -2.38 -3.61
N GLY A 17 9.75 -1.16 -3.38
CA GLY A 17 9.37 -0.23 -4.44
C GLY A 17 10.55 0.47 -5.10
N GLN A 18 11.75 0.45 -4.51
CA GLN A 18 12.95 1.00 -5.16
C GLN A 18 13.35 0.17 -6.39
N ASP A 19 13.22 -1.16 -6.32
CA ASP A 19 13.48 -2.07 -7.44
C ASP A 19 12.34 -2.08 -8.47
N CYS A 20 11.15 -1.63 -8.08
CA CYS A 20 9.99 -1.47 -8.95
C CYS A 20 9.37 -0.07 -8.78
N PRO A 21 9.99 0.98 -9.34
CA PRO A 21 9.58 2.36 -9.08
C PRO A 21 8.17 2.69 -9.61
N GLN A 22 7.75 1.99 -10.67
CA GLN A 22 6.47 2.20 -11.33
C GLN A 22 5.95 0.90 -11.95
N GLY A 23 4.63 0.72 -11.96
CA GLY A 23 3.97 -0.43 -12.58
C GLY A 23 2.47 -0.19 -12.70
N ASN A 24 1.78 -1.13 -13.34
CA ASN A 24 0.32 -1.09 -13.38
C ASN A 24 -0.30 -1.43 -12.01
N ARG A 25 -1.61 -1.24 -11.87
CA ARG A 25 -2.35 -1.53 -10.63
C ARG A 25 -2.20 -2.97 -10.13
N ARG A 26 -1.94 -3.94 -11.03
CA ARG A 26 -1.69 -5.34 -10.63
C ARG A 26 -0.33 -5.48 -9.98
N THR A 27 0.72 -4.93 -10.59
CA THR A 27 2.08 -4.90 -10.03
C THR A 27 2.11 -4.19 -8.68
N MET A 28 1.51 -3.00 -8.59
CA MET A 28 1.49 -2.23 -7.34
C MET A 28 0.60 -2.85 -6.27
N GLY A 29 -0.49 -3.52 -6.67
CA GLY A 29 -1.30 -4.33 -5.76
C GLY A 29 -0.54 -5.54 -5.21
N GLY A 30 0.31 -6.16 -6.01
CA GLY A 30 1.21 -7.24 -5.59
C GLY A 30 2.28 -6.74 -4.62
N LEU A 31 2.90 -5.59 -4.92
CA LEU A 31 3.86 -4.93 -4.02
C LEU A 31 3.24 -4.68 -2.64
N LEU A 32 2.01 -4.13 -2.60
CA LEU A 32 1.31 -3.89 -1.33
C LEU A 32 1.04 -5.19 -0.57
N ALA A 33 0.55 -6.23 -1.24
CA ALA A 33 0.24 -7.52 -0.61
C ALA A 33 1.49 -8.12 0.02
N HIS A 34 2.59 -8.17 -0.74
CA HIS A 34 3.89 -8.64 -0.25
C HIS A 34 4.36 -7.80 0.95
N SER A 35 4.30 -6.47 0.88
CA SER A 35 4.70 -5.62 2.01
C SER A 35 3.86 -5.82 3.27
N ILE A 36 2.56 -6.10 3.14
CA ILE A 36 1.69 -6.44 4.27
C ILE A 36 2.09 -7.79 4.86
N GLU A 37 2.25 -8.82 4.02
CA GLU A 37 2.65 -10.16 4.46
C GLU A 37 3.99 -10.13 5.20
N SER A 38 5.00 -9.44 4.66
CA SER A 38 6.30 -9.30 5.32
C SER A 38 6.19 -8.53 6.65
N CYS A 39 5.39 -7.46 6.70
CA CYS A 39 5.17 -6.70 7.94
C CYS A 39 4.44 -7.53 9.01
N GLU A 40 3.45 -8.35 8.62
CA GLU A 40 2.72 -9.22 9.53
C GLU A 40 3.57 -10.39 10.02
N TYR A 41 4.46 -10.91 9.17
CA TYR A 41 5.44 -11.93 9.54
C TYR A 41 6.42 -11.41 10.60
N GLU A 42 6.95 -10.19 10.45
CA GLU A 42 7.94 -9.62 11.38
C GLU A 42 7.34 -9.04 12.67
N HIS A 43 6.14 -8.45 12.60
CA HIS A 43 5.57 -7.65 13.70
C HIS A 43 4.19 -8.12 14.17
N GLY A 44 3.75 -9.29 13.69
CA GLY A 44 2.44 -9.87 13.95
C GLY A 44 1.30 -9.19 13.20
N THR A 45 0.14 -9.83 13.18
CA THR A 45 -1.03 -9.45 12.39
C THR A 45 -1.38 -7.96 12.48
N MET A 46 -1.65 -7.35 11.33
CA MET A 46 -2.11 -5.98 11.23
C MET A 46 -3.63 -5.98 11.26
N GLN A 47 -4.22 -5.44 12.32
CA GLN A 47 -5.66 -5.25 12.36
C GLN A 47 -6.09 -4.43 11.14
N GLN A 48 -7.14 -4.87 10.44
CA GLN A 48 -7.70 -4.21 9.26
C GLN A 48 -6.83 -4.28 7.98
N SER A 49 -5.85 -5.19 7.87
CA SER A 49 -5.07 -5.40 6.64
C SER A 49 -5.96 -5.68 5.40
N ALA A 50 -7.04 -6.43 5.57
CA ALA A 50 -8.04 -6.64 4.52
C ALA A 50 -8.74 -5.33 4.07
N TYR A 51 -9.04 -4.44 5.03
CA TYR A 51 -9.63 -3.14 4.73
C TYR A 51 -8.64 -2.21 4.04
N LEU A 52 -7.37 -2.19 4.48
CA LEU A 52 -6.27 -1.50 3.80
C LEU A 52 -6.18 -1.93 2.34
N MET A 53 -6.12 -3.24 2.08
CA MET A 53 -6.04 -3.78 0.72
C MET A 53 -7.20 -3.32 -0.15
N LYS A 54 -8.44 -3.40 0.36
CA LYS A 54 -9.63 -2.94 -0.36
C LYS A 54 -9.59 -1.43 -0.65
N TYR A 55 -9.22 -0.62 0.34
CA TYR A 55 -9.14 0.84 0.20
C TYR A 55 -8.11 1.23 -0.86
N VAL A 56 -6.89 0.69 -0.76
CA VAL A 56 -5.81 1.05 -1.69
C VAL A 56 -6.10 0.59 -3.12
N ARG A 57 -6.70 -0.60 -3.31
CA ARG A 57 -7.18 -1.05 -4.64
C ARG A 57 -8.20 -0.08 -5.24
N THR A 58 -9.11 0.43 -4.43
CA THR A 58 -10.10 1.42 -4.86
C THR A 58 -9.40 2.72 -5.28
N CYS A 59 -8.43 3.22 -4.50
CA CYS A 59 -7.66 4.40 -4.88
C CYS A 59 -6.88 4.22 -6.19
N MET A 60 -6.30 3.03 -6.40
CA MET A 60 -5.59 2.70 -7.64
C MET A 60 -6.54 2.73 -8.84
N ASN A 61 -7.70 2.05 -8.76
CA ASN A 61 -8.70 2.06 -9.83
C ASN A 61 -9.15 3.48 -10.16
N ASN A 62 -9.53 4.27 -9.16
CA ASN A 62 -9.97 5.66 -9.38
C ASN A 62 -8.86 6.53 -10.00
N ASN A 63 -7.60 6.32 -9.63
CA ASN A 63 -6.47 7.03 -10.23
C ASN A 63 -6.28 6.65 -11.70
N VAL A 64 -6.44 5.37 -12.05
CA VAL A 64 -6.36 4.89 -13.44
C VAL A 64 -7.52 5.45 -14.27
N GLU A 65 -8.75 5.38 -13.76
CA GLU A 65 -9.93 5.94 -14.42
C GLU A 65 -9.79 7.45 -14.66
N LYS A 66 -9.31 8.19 -13.65
CA LYS A 66 -9.14 9.65 -13.75
C LYS A 66 -8.02 10.06 -14.71
N LYS A 67 -6.94 9.29 -14.79
CA LYS A 67 -5.77 9.62 -15.62
C LYS A 67 -5.82 8.99 -17.02
N GLY A 68 -6.65 7.98 -17.22
CA GLY A 68 -6.67 7.17 -18.44
C GLY A 68 -5.42 6.31 -18.66
N VAL A 69 -4.56 6.18 -17.65
CA VAL A 69 -3.28 5.44 -17.74
C VAL A 69 -3.13 4.51 -16.54
N ASP A 70 -2.92 3.23 -16.80
CA ASP A 70 -2.67 2.20 -15.78
C ASP A 70 -1.20 2.20 -15.34
N SER A 71 -0.81 3.29 -14.70
CA SER A 71 0.54 3.50 -14.18
C SER A 71 0.50 4.16 -12.82
N ILE A 72 1.08 3.47 -11.83
CA ILE A 72 1.14 3.87 -10.44
C ILE A 72 2.58 3.69 -9.95
N GLY A 73 3.12 4.73 -9.32
CA GLY A 73 4.42 4.66 -8.66
C GLY A 73 4.32 4.19 -7.21
N TYR A 74 5.35 3.56 -6.67
CA TYR A 74 5.36 3.13 -5.26
C TYR A 74 5.18 4.31 -4.28
N LEU A 75 5.64 5.52 -4.64
CA LEU A 75 5.37 6.74 -3.87
C LEU A 75 3.88 7.12 -3.86
N GLN A 76 3.14 6.87 -4.95
CA GLN A 76 1.69 7.04 -4.98
C GLN A 76 1.00 5.97 -4.14
N LEU A 77 1.48 4.73 -4.19
CA LEU A 77 0.99 3.65 -3.32
C LEU A 77 1.10 4.02 -1.84
N ILE A 78 2.26 4.57 -1.41
CA ILE A 78 2.45 5.07 -0.05
C ILE A 78 1.45 6.18 0.30
N LYS A 79 1.12 7.07 -0.64
CA LYS A 79 0.10 8.12 -0.41
C LYS A 79 -1.28 7.52 -0.17
N PHE A 80 -1.64 6.43 -0.86
CA PHE A 80 -2.90 5.72 -0.63
C PHE A 80 -2.93 5.04 0.75
N VAL A 81 -1.84 4.36 1.14
CA VAL A 81 -1.70 3.75 2.48
C VAL A 81 -1.83 4.80 3.59
N LYS A 82 -1.16 5.95 3.46
CA LYS A 82 -1.29 7.07 4.42
C LYS A 82 -2.71 7.64 4.48
N SER A 83 -3.43 7.64 3.36
CA SER A 83 -4.82 8.14 3.30
C SER A 83 -5.79 7.15 3.94
N TRP A 84 -5.55 5.86 3.75
CA TRP A 84 -6.25 4.81 4.49
C TRP A 84 -6.06 4.97 6.00
N ALA A 85 -4.81 5.08 6.48
CA ALA A 85 -4.54 5.16 7.92
C ALA A 85 -5.27 6.33 8.59
N ARG A 86 -5.33 7.49 7.92
CA ARG A 86 -6.13 8.64 8.36
C ARG A 86 -7.63 8.34 8.42
N THR A 87 -8.16 7.63 7.41
CA THR A 87 -9.59 7.28 7.30
C THR A 87 -9.98 6.24 8.35
N ALA A 88 -9.12 5.24 8.57
CA ALA A 88 -9.35 4.13 9.48
C ALA A 88 -9.09 4.47 10.95
N LYS A 89 -8.55 5.68 11.24
CA LYS A 89 -8.02 6.07 12.56
C LYS A 89 -7.03 5.02 13.09
N PHE A 90 -6.21 4.48 12.19
CA PHE A 90 -5.28 3.38 12.44
C PHE A 90 -4.09 3.82 13.30
#